data_AF-A0A1Q6JWW4-F1
#
_entry.id   AF-A0A1Q6JWW4-F1
#
_cell.length_a   1.000
_cell.length_b   1.000
_cell.length_c   1.000
_cell.angle_alpha   90.00
_cell.angle_beta   90.00
_cell.angle_gamma   90.00
#
_symmetry.space_group_name_H-M   'P 1'
#
loop_
_entity.id
_entity.type
_entity.pdbx_description
1 polymer ?
#
loop_
_entity_poly.entity_id
_entity_poly.type
_entity_poly.pdbx_seq_one_letter_code
_entity_poly.pdbx_strand_id
1 'polypeptide(L)'
;MKNFEKKIIEVCKEKDVRKFFVRMMIIWAIAAILLIMLALIFRIWMSIIYLVLVILLFVGSVLEKAAQKIELTDEKVFYRNNFWSVILSDKDVCNQICFVLALAFINIFPRVWYITTGSSLIDILLGFGVACAILCLGNQIAKFFKNRLK
;
A
#
# COMPACT_ATOMS: atom_id res chain seq x y z
N MET A 1 14.86 10.81 17.92
CA MET A 1 13.85 9.75 17.72
C MET A 1 12.74 9.95 18.72
N LYS A 2 11.47 9.96 18.27
CA LYS A 2 10.33 10.13 19.19
C LYS A 2 10.09 8.82 19.96
N ASN A 3 9.55 8.91 21.19
CA ASN A 3 9.22 7.73 22.01
C ASN A 3 8.31 6.73 21.27
N PHE A 4 7.39 7.24 20.45
CA PHE A 4 6.51 6.41 19.63
C PHE A 4 7.25 5.61 18.55
N GLU A 5 8.19 6.23 17.83
CA GLU A 5 8.99 5.58 16.78
C GLU A 5 9.86 4.47 17.37
N LYS A 6 10.48 4.73 18.53
CA LYS A 6 11.28 3.74 19.25
C LYS A 6 10.46 2.50 19.62
N LYS A 7 9.25 2.72 20.14
CA LYS A 7 8.32 1.63 20.51
C LYS A 7 7.88 0.81 19.29
N ILE A 8 7.69 1.44 18.13
CA ILE A 8 7.39 0.72 16.88
C ILE A 8 8.55 -0.19 16.47
N ILE A 9 9.79 0.30 16.54
CA ILE A 9 10.97 -0.51 16.19
C ILE A 9 11.12 -1.71 17.11
N GLU A 10 10.97 -1.47 18.42
CA GLU A 10 11.06 -2.52 19.43
C GLU A 10 10.03 -3.62 19.17
N VAL A 11 8.76 -3.25 18.97
CA VAL A 11 7.69 -4.20 18.60
C VAL A 11 8.03 -4.91 17.29
N CYS A 12 8.42 -4.20 16.22
CA CYS A 12 8.71 -4.84 14.93
C CYS A 12 9.92 -5.78 14.94
N LYS A 13 10.85 -5.63 15.90
CA LYS A 13 11.99 -6.53 16.09
C LYS A 13 11.64 -7.79 16.90
N GLU A 14 10.49 -7.82 17.56
CA GLU A 14 10.02 -9.03 18.24
C GLU A 14 9.62 -10.10 17.22
N LYS A 15 10.09 -11.34 17.43
CA LYS A 15 9.80 -12.48 16.53
C LYS A 15 8.31 -12.81 16.40
N ASP A 16 7.48 -12.36 17.34
CA ASP A 16 6.04 -12.61 17.33
C ASP A 16 5.28 -11.70 16.36
N VAL A 17 5.86 -10.56 15.96
CA VAL A 17 5.21 -9.65 15.01
C VAL A 17 5.14 -10.25 13.61
N ARG A 18 6.16 -10.97 13.15
CA ARG A 18 6.08 -11.69 11.87
C ARG A 18 4.97 -12.75 11.89
N LYS A 19 4.85 -13.52 12.98
CA LYS A 19 3.76 -14.49 13.15
C LYS A 19 2.40 -13.79 13.18
N PHE A 20 2.31 -12.61 13.79
CA PHE A 20 1.10 -11.80 13.79
C PHE A 20 0.71 -11.35 12.38
N PHE A 21 1.66 -10.83 11.58
CA PHE A 21 1.40 -10.42 10.20
C PHE A 21 0.97 -11.59 9.32
N VAL A 22 1.60 -12.77 9.46
CA VAL A 22 1.20 -13.98 8.71
C VAL A 22 -0.22 -14.41 9.11
N ARG A 23 -0.54 -14.45 10.40
CA ARG A 23 -1.91 -14.78 10.85
C ARG A 23 -2.93 -13.77 10.35
N MET A 24 -2.60 -12.49 10.42
CA MET A 24 -3.43 -11.42 9.87
C MET A 24 -3.65 -11.64 8.38
N MET A 25 -2.61 -11.84 7.57
CA MET A 25 -2.75 -12.08 6.13
C MET A 25 -3.66 -13.26 5.81
N ILE A 26 -3.59 -14.35 6.57
CA ILE A 26 -4.47 -15.51 6.38
C ILE A 26 -5.92 -15.13 6.68
N ILE A 27 -6.18 -14.43 7.78
CA ILE A 27 -7.53 -13.95 8.13
C ILE A 27 -8.07 -13.02 7.05
N TRP A 28 -7.24 -12.09 6.57
CA TRP A 28 -7.57 -11.17 5.49
C TRP A 28 -7.88 -11.90 4.17
N ALA A 29 -7.11 -12.93 3.81
CA ALA A 29 -7.35 -13.74 2.63
C ALA A 29 -8.67 -14.50 2.71
N ILE A 30 -8.98 -15.10 3.86
CA ILE A 30 -10.25 -15.81 4.11
C ILE A 30 -11.43 -14.82 4.02
N ALA A 31 -11.31 -13.66 4.65
CA ALA A 31 -12.33 -12.61 4.60
C ALA A 31 -12.58 -12.13 3.15
N ALA A 32 -11.51 -11.95 2.37
CA ALA A 32 -11.61 -11.57 0.96
C ALA A 32 -12.36 -12.62 0.14
N ILE A 33 -12.06 -13.91 0.31
CA ILE A 33 -12.73 -15.00 -0.40
C ILE A 33 -14.23 -15.07 -0.05
N LEU A 34 -14.57 -15.01 1.25
CA LEU A 34 -15.95 -15.01 1.72
C LEU A 34 -16.77 -13.86 1.12
N LEU A 35 -16.18 -12.68 1.04
CA LEU A 35 -16.82 -11.51 0.44
C LEU A 35 -16.94 -11.60 -1.07
N ILE A 36 -15.98 -12.19 -1.78
CA ILE A 36 -16.11 -12.47 -3.22
C ILE A 36 -17.30 -13.41 -3.47
N MET A 37 -17.46 -14.44 -2.64
CA MET A 37 -18.62 -15.34 -2.72
C MET A 37 -19.93 -14.61 -2.43
N LEU A 38 -19.98 -13.72 -1.43
CA LEU A 38 -21.15 -12.88 -1.16
C LEU A 38 -21.43 -11.87 -2.30
N ALA A 39 -20.37 -11.38 -2.95
CA ALA A 39 -20.45 -10.41 -4.06
C ALA A 39 -21.20 -10.95 -5.27
N LEU A 40 -20.97 -12.23 -5.56
CA LEU A 40 -21.63 -12.93 -6.67
C LEU A 40 -23.14 -13.04 -6.46
N ILE A 41 -23.60 -13.03 -5.19
CA ILE A 41 -25.00 -13.20 -4.81
C ILE A 41 -25.73 -11.85 -4.75
N PHE A 42 -25.11 -10.80 -4.19
CA PHE A 42 -25.77 -9.49 -3.99
C PHE A 42 -25.17 -8.39 -4.89
N ARG A 43 -25.71 -8.25 -6.10
CA ARG A 43 -25.12 -7.45 -7.20
C ARG A 43 -25.03 -5.92 -7.01
N ILE A 44 -25.74 -5.30 -6.06
CA ILE A 44 -26.07 -3.86 -6.15
C ILE A 44 -25.36 -2.95 -5.13
N TRP A 45 -24.80 -3.47 -4.02
CA TRP A 45 -24.08 -2.66 -3.00
C TRP A 45 -22.57 -2.93 -2.91
N MET A 46 -22.03 -3.78 -3.79
CA MET A 46 -20.70 -4.36 -3.66
C MET A 46 -19.53 -3.47 -4.08
N SER A 47 -19.73 -2.44 -4.90
CA SER A 47 -18.61 -1.66 -5.45
C SER A 47 -17.82 -0.91 -4.38
N ILE A 48 -18.51 -0.34 -3.39
CA ILE A 48 -17.87 0.42 -2.29
C ILE A 48 -17.24 -0.54 -1.28
N ILE A 49 -17.94 -1.62 -0.91
CA ILE A 49 -17.44 -2.61 0.05
C ILE A 49 -16.20 -3.31 -0.51
N TYR A 50 -16.23 -3.70 -1.79
CA TYR A 50 -15.08 -4.29 -2.48
C TYR A 50 -13.89 -3.32 -2.53
N LEU A 51 -14.13 -2.05 -2.86
CA LEU A 51 -13.08 -1.04 -2.88
C LEU A 51 -12.42 -0.86 -1.50
N VAL A 52 -13.22 -0.73 -0.44
CA VAL A 52 -12.71 -0.61 0.93
C VAL A 52 -11.89 -1.83 1.33
N LEU A 53 -12.33 -3.03 0.94
CA LEU A 53 -11.61 -4.26 1.25
C LEU A 53 -10.28 -4.36 0.52
N VAL A 54 -10.28 -4.03 -0.78
CA VAL A 54 -9.06 -3.97 -1.59
C VAL A 54 -8.09 -2.99 -0.97
N ILE A 55 -8.53 -1.78 -0.62
CA ILE A 55 -7.70 -0.78 0.05
C ILE A 55 -7.13 -1.34 1.37
N LEU A 56 -7.95 -1.97 2.21
CA LEU A 56 -7.50 -2.53 3.49
C LEU A 56 -6.47 -3.65 3.32
N LEU A 57 -6.68 -4.56 2.36
CA LEU A 57 -5.74 -5.64 2.02
C LEU A 57 -4.39 -5.05 1.60
N PHE A 58 -4.42 -4.05 0.71
CA PHE A 58 -3.20 -3.43 0.24
C PHE A 58 -2.50 -2.61 1.33
N VAL A 59 -3.24 -1.88 2.17
CA VAL A 59 -2.67 -1.16 3.33
C VAL A 59 -2.00 -2.16 4.29
N GLY A 60 -2.61 -3.31 4.53
CA GLY A 60 -2.00 -4.39 5.30
C GLY A 60 -0.67 -4.87 4.71
N SER A 61 -0.61 -5.03 3.38
CA SER A 61 0.62 -5.44 2.69
C SER A 61 1.75 -4.39 2.80
N VAL A 62 1.42 -3.10 2.72
CA VAL A 62 2.38 -2.00 2.91
C VAL A 62 2.94 -2.01 4.32
N LEU A 63 2.08 -2.21 5.32
CA LEU A 63 2.48 -2.27 6.72
C LEU A 63 3.40 -3.46 6.99
N GLU A 64 3.12 -4.62 6.40
CA GLU A 64 4.00 -5.79 6.51
C GLU A 64 5.38 -5.52 5.89
N LYS A 65 5.44 -4.97 4.68
CA LYS A 65 6.72 -4.63 4.04
C LYS A 65 7.50 -3.59 4.83
N ALA A 66 6.82 -2.59 5.40
CA ALA A 66 7.44 -1.61 6.29
C ALA A 66 7.97 -2.27 7.58
N ALA A 67 7.21 -3.18 8.19
CA ALA A 67 7.64 -3.91 9.37
C ALA A 67 8.85 -4.83 9.08
N GLN A 68 8.85 -5.55 7.96
CA GLN A 68 9.99 -6.35 7.50
C GLN A 68 11.22 -5.47 7.27
N LYS A 69 11.04 -4.28 6.68
CA LYS A 69 12.13 -3.32 6.52
C LYS A 69 12.70 -2.88 7.86
N ILE A 70 11.84 -2.60 8.84
CA ILE A 70 12.26 -2.21 10.19
C ILE A 70 13.00 -3.36 10.89
N GLU A 71 12.51 -4.59 10.79
CA GLU A 71 13.16 -5.78 11.36
C GLU A 71 14.57 -5.99 10.78
N LEU A 72 14.74 -5.83 9.47
CA LEU A 72 16.00 -6.03 8.76
C LEU A 72 16.98 -4.86 8.87
N THR A 73 16.52 -3.69 9.33
CA THR A 73 17.36 -2.49 9.37
C THR A 73 17.94 -2.27 10.77
N ASP A 74 19.26 -2.06 10.83
CA ASP A 74 19.95 -1.76 12.07
C ASP A 74 19.40 -0.51 12.77
N GLU A 75 19.27 -0.58 14.09
CA GLU A 75 18.72 0.54 14.87
C GLU A 75 19.55 1.81 14.72
N LYS A 76 20.86 1.65 14.56
CA LYS A 76 21.81 2.76 14.34
C LYS A 76 21.47 3.57 13.09
N VAL A 77 20.91 2.94 12.06
CA VAL A 77 20.46 3.62 10.83
C VAL A 77 19.25 4.51 11.13
N PHE A 78 18.33 4.06 11.99
CA PHE A 78 17.19 4.85 12.46
C PHE A 78 17.55 5.97 13.45
N TYR A 79 18.66 5.85 14.20
CA TYR A 79 19.15 6.94 15.03
C TYR A 79 19.81 8.06 14.21
N ARG A 80 20.45 7.72 13.09
CA ARG A 80 21.16 8.68 12.22
C ARG A 80 20.25 9.35 11.20
N ASN A 81 19.14 8.70 10.84
CA ASN A 81 18.23 9.13 9.78
C ASN A 81 16.79 9.29 10.29
N ASN A 82 15.95 10.01 9.55
CA ASN A 82 14.53 10.09 9.86
C ASN A 82 13.86 8.73 9.67
N PHE A 83 13.03 8.29 10.63
CA PHE A 83 12.32 7.01 10.60
C PHE A 83 11.58 6.76 9.29
N TRP A 84 10.83 7.76 8.82
CA TRP A 84 10.10 7.68 7.55
C TRP A 84 11.02 7.61 6.33
N SER A 85 12.19 8.25 6.37
CA SER A 85 13.18 8.18 5.29
C SER A 85 13.77 6.78 5.15
N VAL A 86 13.92 6.06 6.26
CA VAL A 86 14.43 4.68 6.25
C VAL A 86 13.37 3.74 5.67
N ILE A 87 12.11 3.89 6.07
CA ILE A 87 11.00 3.07 5.54
C ILE A 87 10.78 3.34 4.04
N LEU A 88 10.71 4.62 3.65
CA LEU A 88 10.49 5.04 2.26
C LEU A 88 11.73 4.85 1.37
N SER A 89 12.89 4.48 1.93
CA SER A 89 14.03 4.05 1.10
C SER A 89 13.82 2.67 0.48
N ASP A 90 12.85 1.91 0.99
CA ASP A 90 12.52 0.61 0.46
C ASP A 90 11.65 0.72 -0.80
N LYS A 91 12.15 0.16 -1.88
CA LYS A 91 11.48 0.18 -3.18
C LYS A 91 10.15 -0.57 -3.14
N ASP A 92 10.05 -1.67 -2.40
CA ASP A 92 8.82 -2.46 -2.33
C ASP A 92 7.73 -1.68 -1.59
N VAL A 93 8.08 -1.02 -0.49
CA VAL A 93 7.15 -0.18 0.29
C VAL A 93 6.66 0.99 -0.57
N CYS A 94 7.55 1.72 -1.22
CA CYS A 94 7.17 2.84 -2.09
C CYS A 94 6.34 2.40 -3.30
N ASN A 95 6.69 1.28 -3.93
CA ASN A 95 5.92 0.75 -5.06
C ASN A 95 4.51 0.32 -4.65
N GLN A 96 4.36 -0.34 -3.49
CA GLN A 96 3.03 -0.71 -2.98
C GLN A 96 2.19 0.52 -2.61
N ILE A 97 2.78 1.55 -2.00
CA ILE A 97 2.10 2.82 -1.73
C ILE A 97 1.63 3.46 -3.04
N CYS A 98 2.51 3.53 -4.05
CA CYS A 98 2.16 4.08 -5.36
C CYS A 98 1.08 3.25 -6.07
N PHE A 99 1.09 1.93 -5.89
CA PHE A 99 0.06 1.04 -6.42
C PHE A 99 -1.31 1.28 -5.78
N VAL A 100 -1.36 1.46 -4.45
CA VAL A 100 -2.60 1.83 -3.74
C VAL A 100 -3.13 3.17 -4.21
N LEU A 101 -2.24 4.16 -4.34
CA LEU A 101 -2.60 5.48 -4.84
C LEU A 101 -3.13 5.42 -6.27
N ALA A 102 -2.50 4.63 -7.15
CA ALA A 102 -2.96 4.42 -8.51
C ALA A 102 -4.33 3.73 -8.56
N LEU A 103 -4.57 2.70 -7.74
CA LEU A 103 -5.86 2.03 -7.64
C LEU A 103 -6.97 2.95 -7.10
N ALA A 104 -6.67 3.73 -6.07
CA ALA A 104 -7.60 4.72 -5.54
C ALA A 104 -7.93 5.77 -6.61
N PHE A 105 -6.92 6.22 -7.35
CA PHE A 105 -7.08 7.18 -8.44
C PHE A 105 -7.98 6.61 -9.55
N ILE A 106 -7.69 5.43 -10.09
CA ILE A 106 -8.51 4.78 -11.14
C ILE A 106 -9.98 4.62 -10.71
N ASN A 107 -10.24 4.40 -9.42
CA ASN A 107 -11.62 4.22 -8.94
C ASN A 107 -12.36 5.54 -8.65
N ILE A 108 -11.64 6.60 -8.27
CA ILE A 108 -12.22 7.93 -7.97
C ILE A 108 -12.37 8.76 -9.25
N PHE A 109 -11.41 8.65 -10.18
CA PHE A 109 -11.32 9.49 -11.38
C PHE A 109 -12.57 9.44 -12.27
N PRO A 110 -13.15 8.26 -12.57
CA PRO A 110 -14.36 8.17 -13.41
C PRO A 110 -15.60 8.81 -12.75
N ARG A 111 -15.66 8.83 -11.41
CA ARG A 111 -16.80 9.37 -10.66
C ARG A 111 -16.74 10.87 -10.48
N VAL A 112 -15.55 11.45 -10.32
CA VAL A 112 -15.39 12.88 -10.00
C VAL A 112 -15.44 13.76 -11.25
N TRP A 113 -15.02 13.25 -12.41
CA TRP A 113 -14.85 14.07 -13.61
C TRP A 113 -15.99 13.99 -14.63
N TYR A 114 -17.13 13.35 -14.31
CA TYR A 114 -18.28 13.22 -15.24
C TYR A 114 -17.82 12.82 -16.66
N ILE A 115 -16.93 11.84 -16.76
CA ILE A 115 -16.62 11.22 -18.06
C ILE A 115 -17.90 10.47 -18.45
N THR A 116 -18.73 11.17 -19.21
CA THR A 116 -19.96 10.63 -19.77
C THR A 116 -19.58 9.42 -20.58
N THR A 117 -20.20 8.29 -20.23
CA THR A 117 -20.07 6.98 -20.87
C THR A 117 -20.49 7.03 -22.33
N GLY A 118 -19.67 7.66 -23.15
CA GLY A 118 -19.82 7.80 -24.58
C GLY A 118 -18.56 7.30 -25.27
N SER A 119 -18.16 6.06 -24.97
CA SER A 119 -17.17 5.30 -25.74
C SER A 119 -15.88 6.06 -26.10
N SER A 120 -14.85 6.04 -25.24
CA SER A 120 -13.52 6.31 -25.74
C SER A 120 -12.47 5.43 -25.04
N LEU A 121 -11.82 4.58 -25.84
CA LEU A 121 -10.54 3.94 -25.48
C LEU A 121 -9.53 4.96 -24.91
N ILE A 122 -9.68 6.23 -25.28
CA ILE A 122 -8.86 7.36 -24.85
C ILE A 122 -8.99 7.58 -23.34
N ASP A 123 -10.19 7.53 -22.76
CA ASP A 123 -10.37 7.71 -21.31
C ASP A 123 -9.74 6.56 -20.49
N ILE A 124 -9.83 5.33 -21.01
CA ILE A 124 -9.18 4.15 -20.43
C ILE A 124 -7.65 4.27 -20.56
N LEU A 125 -7.15 4.69 -21.72
CA LEU A 125 -5.73 4.94 -21.97
C LEU A 125 -5.18 6.06 -21.10
N LEU A 126 -5.96 7.13 -20.85
CA LEU A 126 -5.55 8.26 -20.02
C LEU A 126 -5.50 7.84 -18.54
N GLY A 127 -6.52 7.12 -18.06
CA GLY A 127 -6.51 6.54 -16.71
C GLY A 127 -5.36 5.56 -16.50
N PHE A 128 -5.10 4.69 -17.48
CA PHE A 128 -3.98 3.76 -17.45
C PHE A 128 -2.62 4.48 -17.52
N GLY A 129 -2.50 5.51 -18.36
CA GLY A 129 -1.30 6.34 -18.50
C GLY A 129 -0.94 7.06 -17.20
N VAL A 130 -1.92 7.66 -16.52
CA VAL A 130 -1.72 8.30 -15.21
C VAL A 130 -1.35 7.26 -14.14
N ALA A 131 -2.02 6.11 -14.12
CA ALA A 131 -1.68 5.03 -13.19
C ALA A 131 -0.24 4.51 -13.42
N CYS A 132 0.16 4.30 -14.67
CA CYS A 132 1.53 3.94 -15.01
C CYS A 132 2.54 5.02 -14.59
N ALA A 133 2.22 6.30 -14.78
CA ALA A 133 3.08 7.39 -14.32
C ALA A 133 3.26 7.36 -12.79
N ILE A 134 2.18 7.15 -12.04
CA ILE A 134 2.21 7.03 -10.56
C ILE A 134 3.07 5.82 -10.14
N LEU A 135 2.94 4.68 -10.83
CA LEU A 135 3.74 3.48 -10.55
C LEU A 135 5.24 3.70 -10.84
N CYS A 136 5.58 4.43 -11.90
CA CYS A 136 6.96 4.78 -12.23
C CYS A 136 7.61 5.68 -11.16
N LEU A 137 6.82 6.51 -10.47
CA LEU A 137 7.32 7.38 -9.40
C LEU A 137 7.76 6.60 -8.17
N GLY A 138 7.17 5.43 -7.87
CA GLY A 138 7.51 4.64 -6.67
C GLY A 138 9.01 4.30 -6.58
N ASN A 139 9.60 3.87 -7.70
CA ASN A 139 11.03 3.56 -7.75
C ASN A 139 11.91 4.82 -7.64
N GLN A 140 11.48 5.95 -8.19
CA GLN A 140 12.22 7.21 -8.10
C GLN A 140 12.19 7.78 -6.68
N ILE A 141 11.04 7.71 -6.01
CA ILE A 141 10.87 8.13 -4.61
C ILE A 141 11.77 7.29 -3.70
N ALA A 142 11.75 5.97 -3.86
CA ALA A 142 12.62 5.08 -3.08
C ALA A 142 14.10 5.41 -3.28
N LYS A 143 14.52 5.64 -4.53
CA LYS A 143 15.90 6.02 -4.86
C LYS A 143 16.28 7.38 -4.27
N PHE A 144 15.37 8.34 -4.25
CA PHE A 144 15.58 9.65 -3.64
C PHE A 144 15.85 9.53 -2.13
N PHE A 145 15.03 8.76 -1.41
CA PHE A 145 15.23 8.54 0.03
C PHE A 145 16.48 7.71 0.31
N LYS A 146 16.75 6.66 -0.47
CA LYS A 146 17.96 5.84 -0.34
C LYS A 146 19.24 6.67 -0.49
N ASN A 147 19.28 7.61 -1.42
CA ASN A 147 20.44 8.48 -1.64
C ASN A 147 20.66 9.51 -0.51
N ARG A 148 19.64 9.76 0.33
CA ARG A 148 19.73 10.68 1.48
C ARG A 148 20.01 9.99 2.81
N LEU A 149 20.02 8.65 2.84
CA LEU A 149 20.39 7.90 4.04
C LEU A 149 21.90 8.00 4.27
N LYS A 150 22.27 8.37 5.50
CA LYS A 150 23.65 8.45 6.01
C LYS A 150 24.06 7.19 6.78
#